data_AF-A0A668AJ78-F1
#
_entry.id   AF-A0A668AJ78-F1
#
_cell.length_a   1.000
_cell.length_b   1.000
_cell.length_c   1.000
_cell.angle_alpha   90.00
_cell.angle_beta   90.00
_cell.angle_gamma   90.00
#
_symmetry.space_group_name_H-M   'P 1'
#
loop_
_entity.id
_entity.type
_entity.pdbx_description
1 polymer ?
#
loop_
_entity_poly.entity_id
_entity_poly.type
_entity_poly.pdbx_seq_one_letter_code
_entity_poly.pdbx_strand_id
1 'polypeptide(L)'
;ENKESGQEMKSRILVIKAADDCALQYMNFMNVIFAAQKQNILIDACVLDSDSGLLQQACDITGGLYLKIPQKVALAQYLLWVFLPDSDQRSQLVLPPPAHVDYRAACFCHRNLIEIGYVCSVCLSIFCNFSPICTTCETAFKIQLPQMVKSKKKKLKPST
;
A
#
# COMPACT_ATOMS: atom_id res chain seq x y z
N GLU A 1 18.19 -46.65 2.33
CA GLU A 1 18.74 -45.28 2.13
C GLU A 1 17.65 -44.33 1.65
N ASN A 2 17.76 -43.07 2.11
CA ASN A 2 17.16 -41.82 1.63
C ASN A 2 15.63 -41.61 1.71
N LYS A 3 15.20 -41.11 2.88
CA LYS A 3 14.04 -40.24 3.03
C LYS A 3 14.54 -38.83 2.68
N GLU A 4 14.22 -38.32 1.48
CA GLU A 4 14.40 -36.90 1.17
C GLU A 4 13.59 -36.10 2.18
N SER A 5 14.30 -35.49 3.11
CA SER A 5 13.75 -34.54 4.06
C SER A 5 13.47 -33.27 3.26
N GLY A 6 12.20 -33.10 2.84
CA GLY A 6 11.71 -31.81 2.39
C GLY A 6 11.84 -30.82 3.53
N GLN A 7 12.99 -30.16 3.63
CA GLN A 7 13.21 -29.10 4.59
C GLN A 7 12.25 -27.96 4.24
N GLU A 8 11.33 -27.65 5.16
CA GLU A 8 10.49 -26.47 5.07
C GLU A 8 11.41 -25.23 5.12
N MET A 9 11.70 -24.66 3.94
CA MET A 9 12.58 -23.50 3.83
C MET A 9 11.80 -22.25 4.25
N LYS A 10 12.00 -21.80 5.50
CA LYS A 10 11.53 -20.50 5.96
C LYS A 10 12.24 -19.40 5.17
N SER A 11 11.53 -18.81 4.22
CA SER A 11 12.05 -17.75 3.37
C SER A 11 11.68 -16.38 3.92
N ARG A 12 12.60 -15.43 3.79
CA ARG A 12 12.41 -14.04 4.20
C ARG A 12 13.13 -13.12 3.22
N ILE A 13 12.55 -11.96 2.98
CA ILE A 13 13.11 -10.92 2.11
C ILE A 13 13.45 -9.72 2.97
N LEU A 14 14.70 -9.25 2.89
CA LEU A 14 15.13 -7.97 3.43
C LEU A 14 15.34 -6.99 2.28
N VAL A 15 14.64 -5.86 2.32
CA VAL A 15 14.77 -4.76 1.37
C VAL A 15 15.53 -3.62 2.02
N ILE A 16 16.62 -3.17 1.39
CA ILE A 16 17.39 -2.00 1.84
C ILE A 16 17.13 -0.86 0.86
N LYS A 17 16.41 0.16 1.32
CA LYS A 17 16.10 1.37 0.55
C LYS A 17 17.16 2.44 0.80
N ALA A 18 17.88 2.78 -0.26
CA ALA A 18 18.89 3.83 -0.27
C ALA A 18 18.51 5.07 -1.11
N ALA A 19 17.42 4.98 -1.89
CA ALA A 19 16.99 6.00 -2.84
C ALA A 19 15.47 6.19 -2.79
N ASP A 20 14.98 7.26 -3.42
CA ASP A 20 13.55 7.58 -3.47
C ASP A 20 12.74 6.56 -4.29
N ASP A 21 11.45 6.47 -3.95
CA ASP A 21 10.53 5.54 -4.58
C ASP A 21 10.08 6.03 -5.97
N CYS A 22 10.02 5.11 -6.94
CA CYS A 22 9.50 5.41 -8.26
C CYS A 22 7.99 5.09 -8.35
N ALA A 23 7.16 6.14 -8.50
CA ALA A 23 5.70 6.00 -8.59
C ALA A 23 5.22 5.13 -9.77
N LEU A 24 6.06 4.92 -10.80
CA LEU A 24 5.74 4.05 -11.92
C LEU A 24 5.65 2.57 -11.52
N GLN A 25 6.43 2.15 -10.51
CA GLN A 25 6.57 0.75 -10.11
C GLN A 25 5.54 0.31 -9.06
N TYR A 26 4.72 1.23 -8.54
CA TYR A 26 3.75 0.98 -7.47
C TYR A 26 2.89 -0.28 -7.68
N MET A 27 2.29 -0.45 -8.86
CA MET A 27 1.41 -1.61 -9.13
C MET A 27 2.18 -2.94 -9.12
N ASN A 28 3.35 -2.97 -9.75
CA ASN A 28 4.16 -4.18 -9.77
C ASN A 28 4.60 -4.56 -8.36
N PHE A 29 4.97 -3.55 -7.56
CA PHE A 29 5.39 -3.76 -6.18
C PHE A 29 4.25 -4.31 -5.31
N MET A 30 3.06 -3.73 -5.41
CA MET A 30 1.88 -4.23 -4.69
C MET A 30 1.51 -5.67 -5.07
N ASN A 31 1.56 -6.02 -6.35
CA ASN A 31 1.29 -7.39 -6.79
C ASN A 31 2.30 -8.38 -6.20
N VAL A 32 3.57 -8.00 -6.11
CA VAL A 32 4.63 -8.84 -5.50
C VAL A 32 4.42 -8.97 -3.99
N ILE A 33 4.02 -7.91 -3.29
CA ILE A 33 3.71 -7.95 -1.85
C ILE A 33 2.57 -8.92 -1.57
N PHE A 34 1.46 -8.83 -2.32
CA PHE A 34 0.34 -9.76 -2.14
C PHE A 34 0.71 -11.20 -2.50
N ALA A 35 1.55 -11.40 -3.50
CA ALA A 35 2.09 -12.72 -3.81
C ALA A 35 2.96 -13.26 -2.66
N ALA A 36 3.84 -12.43 -2.10
CA ALA A 36 4.69 -12.79 -0.97
C ALA A 36 3.86 -13.13 0.29
N GLN A 37 2.84 -12.33 0.59
CA GLN A 37 1.88 -12.60 1.67
C GLN A 37 1.21 -13.97 1.49
N LYS A 38 0.77 -14.29 0.28
CA LYS A 38 0.15 -15.59 -0.02
C LYS A 38 1.13 -16.77 0.13
N GLN A 39 2.41 -16.54 -0.10
CA GLN A 39 3.49 -17.52 0.09
C GLN A 39 4.02 -17.55 1.54
N ASN A 40 3.42 -16.77 2.46
CA ASN A 40 3.89 -16.61 3.84
C ASN A 40 5.37 -16.18 3.94
N ILE A 41 5.83 -15.35 3.00
CA ILE A 41 7.19 -14.80 3.00
C ILE A 41 7.15 -13.40 3.63
N LEU A 42 7.88 -13.23 4.72
CA LEU A 42 8.00 -11.95 5.42
C LEU A 42 8.88 -10.98 4.61
N ILE A 43 8.45 -9.72 4.50
CA ILE A 43 9.22 -8.64 3.89
C ILE A 43 9.59 -7.62 4.97
N ASP A 44 10.87 -7.55 5.27
CA ASP A 44 11.42 -6.51 6.13
C ASP A 44 12.04 -5.39 5.29
N ALA A 45 11.89 -4.15 5.73
CA ALA A 45 12.39 -2.97 5.05
C ALA A 45 13.29 -2.15 5.98
N CYS A 46 14.48 -1.85 5.48
CA CYS A 46 15.47 -1.00 6.10
C CYS A 46 15.66 0.25 5.24
N VAL A 47 15.32 1.42 5.78
CA VAL A 47 15.33 2.69 5.04
C VAL A 47 16.46 3.58 5.54
N LEU A 48 17.31 4.04 4.63
CA LEU A 48 18.49 4.86 4.95
C LEU A 48 18.24 6.36 4.88
N ASP A 49 17.31 6.80 4.03
CA ASP A 49 17.17 8.22 3.68
C ASP A 49 15.71 8.70 3.82
N SER A 50 14.90 8.56 2.76
CA SER A 50 13.51 8.97 2.74
C SER A 50 12.56 7.83 3.12
N ASP A 51 11.58 8.14 3.96
CA ASP A 51 10.52 7.19 4.28
C ASP A 51 9.77 6.73 3.03
N SER A 52 9.32 5.49 3.04
CA SER A 52 8.53 4.90 1.96
C SER A 52 7.18 4.44 2.49
N GLY A 53 6.11 5.14 2.12
CA GLY A 53 4.76 4.67 2.45
C GLY A 53 4.46 3.29 1.86
N LEU A 54 5.01 3.00 0.67
CA LEU A 54 4.84 1.71 0.00
C LEU A 54 5.52 0.56 0.75
N LEU A 55 6.77 0.74 1.21
CA LEU A 55 7.44 -0.29 2.02
C LEU A 55 6.82 -0.43 3.41
N GLN A 56 6.30 0.65 3.99
CA GLN A 56 5.54 0.56 5.23
C GLN A 56 4.31 -0.34 5.07
N GLN A 57 3.55 -0.15 3.99
CA GLN A 57 2.44 -1.04 3.63
C GLN A 57 2.91 -2.48 3.37
N ALA A 58 4.05 -2.66 2.70
CA ALA A 58 4.62 -3.98 2.44
C ALA A 58 4.89 -4.76 3.73
N CYS A 59 5.53 -4.10 4.69
CA CYS A 59 5.84 -4.68 5.99
C CYS A 59 4.57 -4.97 6.78
N ASP A 60 3.58 -4.07 6.79
CA ASP A 60 2.33 -4.30 7.53
C ASP A 60 1.49 -5.44 6.94
N ILE A 61 1.37 -5.52 5.60
CA ILE A 61 0.64 -6.58 4.90
C ILE A 61 1.29 -7.96 5.13
N THR A 62 2.61 -8.02 5.12
CA THR A 62 3.34 -9.28 5.31
C THR A 62 3.61 -9.61 6.79
N GLY A 63 3.44 -8.66 7.71
CA GLY A 63 3.84 -8.80 9.12
C GLY A 63 5.35 -8.68 9.34
N GLY A 64 6.08 -8.06 8.41
CA GLY A 64 7.50 -7.76 8.53
C GLY A 64 7.80 -6.48 9.30
N LEU A 65 9.08 -6.13 9.38
CA LEU A 65 9.57 -4.96 10.11
C LEU A 65 9.96 -3.83 9.16
N TYR A 66 9.48 -2.63 9.45
CA TYR A 66 9.93 -1.40 8.81
C TYR A 66 10.76 -0.59 9.80
N LEU A 67 12.00 -0.25 9.44
CA LEU A 67 12.85 0.62 10.24
C LEU A 67 13.59 1.65 9.38
N LYS A 68 13.40 2.91 9.72
CA LYS A 68 14.25 4.00 9.27
C LYS A 68 15.47 4.12 10.18
N ILE A 69 16.66 4.09 9.59
CA ILE A 69 17.90 4.17 10.34
C ILE A 69 18.18 5.64 10.72
N PRO A 70 18.29 5.96 12.02
CA PRO A 70 18.61 7.32 12.45
C PRO A 70 20.08 7.68 12.16
N GLN A 71 21.00 6.73 12.29
CA GLN A 71 22.43 6.95 12.07
C GLN A 71 23.02 5.89 11.13
N LYS A 72 23.40 6.32 9.93
CA LYS A 72 23.94 5.45 8.85
C LYS A 72 25.20 4.68 9.27
N VAL A 73 26.01 5.24 10.17
CA VAL A 73 27.24 4.61 10.70
C VAL A 73 26.92 3.35 11.51
N ALA A 74 25.76 3.30 12.17
CA ALA A 74 25.33 2.15 12.98
C ALA A 74 24.51 1.13 12.18
N LEU A 75 24.49 1.20 10.84
CA LEU A 75 23.73 0.28 9.98
C LEU A 75 23.97 -1.19 10.31
N ALA A 76 25.23 -1.59 10.50
CA ALA A 76 25.59 -2.97 10.82
C ALA A 76 24.95 -3.44 12.14
N GLN A 77 24.89 -2.57 13.15
CA GLN A 77 24.24 -2.88 14.42
C GLN A 77 22.74 -3.14 14.23
N TYR A 78 22.05 -2.29 13.46
CA TYR A 78 20.63 -2.50 13.18
C TYR A 78 20.37 -3.78 12.38
N LEU A 79 21.20 -4.07 11.37
CA LEU A 79 21.09 -5.31 10.59
C LEU A 79 21.24 -6.57 11.45
N LEU A 80 22.23 -6.58 12.34
CA LEU A 80 22.50 -7.73 13.21
C LEU A 80 21.45 -7.92 14.31
N TRP A 81 20.95 -6.84 14.91
CA TRP A 81 20.05 -6.96 16.08
C TRP A 81 18.57 -6.99 15.71
N VAL A 82 18.16 -6.30 14.63
CA VAL A 82 16.74 -6.16 14.26
C VAL A 82 16.35 -7.14 13.16
N PHE A 83 17.18 -7.26 12.12
CA PHE A 83 16.80 -7.98 10.90
C PHE A 83 17.31 -9.43 10.84
N LEU A 84 18.39 -9.75 11.56
CA LEU A 84 18.95 -11.10 11.63
C LEU A 84 18.10 -12.11 12.42
N PRO A 85 17.49 -11.77 13.57
CA PRO A 85 16.73 -12.74 14.36
C PRO A 85 15.56 -13.34 13.59
N ASP A 86 15.31 -14.64 13.79
CA ASP A 86 14.18 -15.33 13.15
C ASP A 86 12.83 -14.79 13.64
N SER A 87 11.77 -15.02 12.87
CA SER A 87 10.43 -14.46 13.11
C SER A 87 9.91 -14.82 14.49
N ASP A 88 10.13 -16.06 14.91
CA ASP A 88 9.63 -16.60 16.17
C ASP A 88 10.30 -15.94 17.39
N GLN A 89 11.51 -15.40 17.22
CA GLN A 89 12.26 -14.74 18.28
C GLN A 89 11.91 -13.25 18.40
N ARG A 90 11.21 -12.66 17.42
CA ARG A 90 10.85 -11.24 17.41
C ARG A 90 9.91 -10.85 18.56
N SER A 91 9.02 -11.75 18.96
CA SER A 91 8.08 -11.52 20.07
C SER A 91 8.78 -11.43 21.44
N GLN A 92 10.01 -11.96 21.53
CA GLN A 92 10.83 -11.94 22.74
C GLN A 92 11.77 -10.73 22.78
N LEU A 93 11.91 -10.02 21.66
CA LEU A 93 12.78 -8.87 21.51
C LEU A 93 11.97 -7.58 21.71
N VAL A 94 12.56 -6.59 22.38
CA VAL A 94 12.01 -5.24 22.45
C VAL A 94 12.31 -4.55 21.12
N LEU A 95 11.37 -4.65 20.19
CA LEU A 95 11.47 -4.04 18.87
C LEU A 95 10.91 -2.61 18.88
N PRO A 96 11.37 -1.74 17.95
CA PRO A 96 10.79 -0.43 17.75
C PRO A 96 9.28 -0.52 17.49
N PRO A 97 8.48 0.44 17.97
CA PRO A 97 7.05 0.43 17.72
C PRO A 97 6.76 0.51 16.22
N PRO A 98 5.71 -0.17 15.74
CA PRO A 98 5.33 -0.13 14.33
C PRO A 98 5.02 1.29 13.88
N ALA A 99 5.50 1.66 12.69
CA ALA A 99 5.21 2.96 12.10
C ALA A 99 3.73 3.03 11.69
N HIS A 100 3.10 4.20 11.88
CA HIS A 100 1.73 4.41 11.42
C HIS A 100 1.70 4.44 9.89
N VAL A 101 1.01 3.47 9.29
CA VAL A 101 0.94 3.31 7.83
C VAL A 101 -0.26 4.07 7.27
N ASP A 102 -0.03 4.84 6.21
CA ASP A 102 -1.09 5.52 5.47
C ASP A 102 -1.61 4.64 4.34
N TYR A 103 -2.88 4.26 4.39
CA TYR A 103 -3.54 3.34 3.45
C TYR A 103 -4.33 4.03 2.33
N ARG A 104 -4.18 5.35 2.18
CA ARG A 104 -4.86 6.09 1.11
C ARG A 104 -4.52 5.52 -0.26
N ALA A 105 -5.53 5.44 -1.13
CA ALA A 105 -5.35 4.98 -2.49
C ALA A 105 -4.71 6.07 -3.35
N ALA A 106 -3.78 5.69 -4.24
CA ALA A 106 -3.27 6.59 -5.27
C ALA A 106 -4.20 6.57 -6.50
N CYS A 107 -4.60 7.74 -7.00
CA CYS A 107 -5.43 7.80 -8.20
C CYS A 107 -4.62 7.49 -9.47
N PHE A 108 -5.21 6.76 -10.42
CA PHE A 108 -4.54 6.37 -11.66
C PHE A 108 -4.26 7.55 -12.61
N CYS A 109 -4.99 8.67 -12.49
CA CYS A 109 -4.76 9.85 -13.33
C CYS A 109 -3.43 10.55 -13.01
N HIS A 110 -3.20 10.85 -11.72
CA HIS A 110 -2.12 11.73 -11.28
C HIS A 110 -1.11 11.03 -10.37
N ARG A 111 -1.39 9.80 -9.92
CA ARG A 111 -0.62 9.04 -8.93
C ARG A 111 -0.53 9.71 -7.55
N ASN A 112 -1.46 10.62 -7.26
CA ASN A 112 -1.57 11.28 -5.96
C ASN A 112 -2.47 10.46 -5.03
N LEU A 113 -2.11 10.46 -3.74
CA LEU A 113 -2.93 9.89 -2.68
C LEU A 113 -4.22 10.70 -2.52
N ILE A 114 -5.36 10.02 -2.47
CA ILE A 114 -6.68 10.62 -2.31
C ILE A 114 -7.47 9.95 -1.19
N GLU A 115 -8.32 10.73 -0.52
CA GLU A 115 -9.25 10.24 0.50
C GLU A 115 -10.60 9.84 -0.09
N ILE A 116 -11.09 10.60 -1.07
CA ILE A 116 -12.35 10.34 -1.77
C ILE A 116 -12.04 10.21 -3.26
N GLY A 117 -12.49 9.13 -3.88
CA GLY A 117 -12.28 8.85 -5.29
C GLY A 117 -13.44 8.10 -5.94
N TYR A 118 -13.44 8.07 -7.26
CA TYR A 118 -14.40 7.33 -8.07
C TYR A 118 -13.77 6.04 -8.56
N VAL A 119 -14.46 4.91 -8.42
CA VAL A 119 -13.97 3.60 -8.84
C VAL A 119 -14.69 3.16 -10.12
N CYS A 120 -13.94 2.70 -11.11
CA CYS A 120 -14.51 2.06 -12.30
C CYS A 120 -15.13 0.72 -11.92
N SER A 121 -16.41 0.51 -12.26
CA SER A 121 -17.11 -0.76 -12.03
C SER A 121 -16.59 -1.95 -12.86
N VAL A 122 -15.79 -1.69 -13.89
CA VAL A 122 -15.27 -2.72 -14.81
C VAL A 122 -13.83 -3.09 -14.48
N CYS A 123 -12.93 -2.10 -14.43
CA CYS A 123 -11.49 -2.36 -14.24
C CYS A 123 -10.98 -2.03 -12.82
N LEU A 124 -11.85 -1.61 -11.90
CA LEU A 124 -11.50 -1.21 -10.53
C LEU A 124 -10.47 -0.08 -10.41
N SER A 125 -10.19 0.64 -11.52
CA SER A 125 -9.31 1.82 -11.50
C SER A 125 -9.93 2.95 -10.68
N ILE A 126 -9.10 3.59 -9.86
CA ILE A 126 -9.49 4.67 -8.95
C ILE A 126 -9.11 6.02 -9.55
N PHE A 127 -10.05 6.96 -9.58
CA PHE A 127 -9.89 8.29 -10.16
C PHE A 127 -10.16 9.40 -9.15
N CYS A 128 -9.40 10.48 -9.27
CA CYS A 128 -9.49 11.65 -8.38
C CYS A 128 -10.70 12.54 -8.72
N ASN A 129 -11.13 12.57 -9.98
CA ASN A 129 -12.30 13.31 -10.45
C ASN A 129 -13.25 12.38 -11.21
N PHE A 130 -14.53 12.73 -11.23
CA PHE A 130 -15.53 12.01 -11.99
C PHE A 130 -15.30 12.21 -13.51
N SER A 131 -15.29 11.11 -14.25
CA SER A 131 -15.28 11.12 -15.72
C SER A 131 -16.33 10.12 -16.23
N PRO A 132 -17.15 10.50 -17.22
CA PRO A 132 -18.14 9.60 -17.83
C PRO A 132 -17.51 8.47 -18.65
N ILE A 133 -16.21 8.58 -18.97
CA ILE A 133 -15.45 7.55 -19.69
C ILE A 133 -14.23 7.18 -18.84
N CYS A 134 -14.01 5.88 -18.65
CA CYS A 134 -12.83 5.39 -17.96
C CYS A 134 -11.59 5.58 -18.85
N THR A 135 -10.56 6.27 -18.37
CA THR A 135 -9.30 6.47 -19.12
C THR A 135 -8.44 5.22 -19.20
N THR A 136 -8.69 4.20 -18.37
CA THR A 136 -7.90 2.95 -18.35
C THR A 136 -8.47 1.88 -19.29
N CYS A 137 -9.80 1.70 -19.32
CA CYS A 137 -10.46 0.65 -20.09
C CYS A 137 -11.44 1.19 -21.15
N GLU A 138 -11.47 2.51 -21.35
CA GLU A 138 -12.27 3.22 -22.36
C GLU A 138 -13.79 2.99 -22.28
N THR A 139 -14.24 2.36 -21.20
CA THR A 139 -15.66 2.08 -21.01
C THR A 139 -16.42 3.37 -20.71
N ALA A 140 -17.42 3.67 -21.53
CA ALA A 140 -18.37 4.74 -21.27
C ALA A 140 -19.41 4.29 -20.25
N PHE A 141 -19.48 4.97 -19.12
CA PHE A 141 -20.47 4.69 -18.09
C PHE A 141 -21.82 5.27 -18.53
N LYS A 142 -22.85 4.41 -18.60
CA LYS A 142 -24.24 4.88 -18.71
C LYS A 142 -24.72 5.30 -17.33
N ILE A 143 -24.27 6.45 -16.86
CA ILE A 143 -24.79 7.02 -15.62
C ILE A 143 -26.20 7.53 -15.91
N GLN A 144 -27.22 6.82 -15.43
CA GLN A 144 -28.49 7.48 -15.16
C GLN A 144 -28.22 8.41 -13.99
N LEU A 145 -27.95 9.70 -14.27
CA LEU A 145 -27.91 10.68 -13.20
C LEU A 145 -29.26 10.53 -12.46
N PRO A 146 -29.26 10.37 -11.12
CA PRO A 146 -30.47 10.65 -10.37
C PRO A 146 -30.88 12.05 -10.81
N GLN A 147 -32.05 12.17 -11.45
CA GLN A 147 -32.59 13.47 -11.80
C GLN A 147 -32.53 14.29 -10.51
N MET A 148 -31.66 15.31 -10.47
CA MET A 148 -31.69 16.30 -9.40
C MET A 148 -33.15 16.74 -9.36
N VAL A 149 -33.86 16.33 -8.32
CA VAL A 149 -35.22 16.76 -8.07
C VAL A 149 -35.11 18.28 -7.99
N LYS A 150 -35.48 18.96 -9.08
CA LYS A 150 -35.57 20.41 -9.12
C LYS A 150 -36.44 20.75 -7.92
N SER A 151 -35.86 21.37 -6.89
CA SER A 151 -36.62 21.86 -5.75
C SER A 151 -37.73 22.73 -6.34
N LYS A 152 -38.99 22.29 -6.20
CA LYS A 152 -40.16 23.07 -6.61
C LYS A 152 -40.01 24.43 -5.92
N LYS A 153 -39.79 25.50 -6.71
CA LYS A 153 -39.92 26.87 -6.21
C LYS A 153 -41.30 26.97 -5.56
N LYS A 154 -41.34 27.06 -4.23
CA LYS A 154 -42.55 27.47 -3.50
C LYS A 154 -42.92 28.85 -4.05
N LYS A 155 -44.04 28.95 -4.77
CA LYS A 155 -44.64 30.24 -5.10
C LYS A 155 -44.93 30.95 -3.77
N LEU A 156 -44.29 32.10 -3.54
CA LEU A 156 -44.75 33.06 -2.55
C LEU A 156 -46.19 33.45 -2.92
N LYS A 157 -47.13 33.29 -1.98
CA LYS A 157 -48.45 33.91 -2.09
C LYS A 157 -48.27 35.43 -1.94
N PRO A 158 -48.82 36.27 -2.83
CA PRO A 158 -48.90 37.69 -2.57
C PRO A 158 -49.91 37.92 -1.43
N SER A 159 -49.47 38.67 -0.43
CA SER A 159 -50.30 39.23 0.62
C SER A 159 -51.17 40.34 0.04
N THR A 160 -52.49 40.16 0.04
CA THR A 160 -53.47 41.25 0.11
C THR A 160 -54.66 40.74 0.89
#